data_AF-A0A2G9N561-F1
#
_entry.id   AF-A0A2G9N561-F1
#
_cell.length_a   1.000
_cell.length_b   1.000
_cell.length_c   1.000
_cell.angle_alpha   90.00
_cell.angle_beta   90.00
_cell.angle_gamma   90.00
#
_symmetry.space_group_name_H-M   'P 1'
#
loop_
_entity.id
_entity.type
_entity.pdbx_description
1 polymer ?
#
loop_
_entity_poly.entity_id
_entity_poly.type
_entity_poly.pdbx_seq_one_letter_code
_entity_poly.pdbx_strand_id
1 'polypeptide(L)'
;MKRAVLVCNGSVNTKYLYSHIGKGDFLIAVDGGANKLMKTKFVPNLIIGDLDSISKNALKKFRHVEIKKFPVEKDKLDLELAID
;
A
#
# COMPACT_ATOMS: atom_id res chain seq x y z
N MET A 1 16.54 8.41 11.31
CA MET A 1 15.15 8.92 11.39
C MET A 1 14.22 7.81 10.95
N LYS A 2 13.14 7.52 11.68
CA LYS A 2 12.13 6.53 11.26
C LYS A 2 11.11 7.24 10.37
N ARG A 3 10.84 6.71 9.18
CA ARG A 3 9.90 7.28 8.20
C ARG A 3 9.02 6.18 7.64
N ALA A 4 7.72 6.46 7.56
CA ALA A 4 6.77 5.62 6.85
C ALA A 4 6.31 6.32 5.57
N VAL A 5 6.03 5.55 4.52
CA VAL A 5 5.48 6.04 3.25
C VAL A 5 4.20 5.29 2.97
N LEU A 6 3.09 6.02 2.85
CA LEU A 6 1.79 5.47 2.51
C LEU A 6 1.55 5.65 1.01
N VAL A 7 1.25 4.55 0.32
CA VAL A 7 0.88 4.57 -1.10
C VAL A 7 -0.60 4.24 -1.20
N CYS A 8 -1.40 5.21 -1.62
CA CYS A 8 -2.85 5.08 -1.79
C CYS A 8 -3.23 4.81 -3.26
N ASN A 9 -4.52 4.57 -3.54
CA ASN A 9 -5.02 4.25 -4.87
C ASN A 9 -5.09 5.44 -5.87
N GLY A 10 -4.32 6.51 -5.65
CA GLY A 10 -4.27 7.67 -6.53
C GLY A 10 -3.50 7.46 -7.83
N SER A 11 -3.50 8.48 -8.70
CA SER A 11 -2.71 8.50 -9.93
C SER A 11 -1.26 8.87 -9.63
N VAL A 12 -0.35 7.91 -9.81
CA VAL A 12 1.10 8.12 -9.62
C VAL A 12 1.87 7.30 -10.65
N ASN A 13 2.99 7.84 -11.15
CA ASN A 13 3.88 7.13 -12.06
C ASN A 13 5.05 6.47 -11.29
N THR A 14 5.70 5.49 -11.93
CA THR A 14 6.78 4.73 -11.32
C THR A 14 7.99 5.62 -10.96
N LYS A 15 8.31 6.62 -11.79
CA LYS A 15 9.43 7.56 -11.54
C LYS A 15 9.23 8.32 -10.22
N TYR A 16 8.02 8.79 -9.95
CA TYR A 16 7.66 9.49 -8.71
C TYR A 16 7.83 8.58 -7.49
N LEU A 17 7.41 7.31 -7.58
CA LEU A 17 7.61 6.35 -6.50
C LEU A 17 9.10 6.14 -6.20
N TYR A 18 9.92 5.99 -7.25
CA TYR A 18 11.37 5.81 -7.09
C TYR A 18 12.09 7.02 -6.51
N SER A 19 11.59 8.25 -6.73
CA SER A 19 12.21 9.45 -6.17
C SER A 19 11.84 9.72 -4.71
N HIS A 20 10.76 9.13 -4.20
CA HIS A 20 10.25 9.40 -2.84
C HIS A 20 10.37 8.22 -1.87
N ILE A 21 10.45 6.99 -2.36
CA ILE A 21 10.64 5.79 -1.53
C ILE A 21 12.13 5.48 -1.44
N GLY A 22 12.69 5.67 -0.25
CA GLY A 22 14.08 5.43 0.09
C GLY A 22 14.32 4.07 0.74
N LYS A 23 15.60 3.72 0.86
CA LYS A 23 16.02 2.54 1.62
C LYS A 23 15.77 2.79 3.11
N GLY A 24 15.07 1.86 3.77
CA GLY A 24 14.77 1.94 5.21
C GLY A 24 13.43 2.61 5.54
N ASP A 25 12.68 3.06 4.53
CA ASP A 25 11.29 3.49 4.74
C ASP A 25 10.40 2.29 5.06
N PHE A 26 9.48 2.50 6.00
CA PHE A 26 8.39 1.57 6.24
C PHE A 26 7.26 1.83 5.24
N LEU A 27 7.14 0.98 4.23
CA LEU A 27 6.23 1.17 3.11
C LEU A 27 4.88 0.50 3.38
N ILE A 28 3.81 1.28 3.37
CA ILE A 28 2.43 0.81 3.57
C ILE A 28 1.66 1.02 2.27
N ALA A 29 1.05 -0.03 1.75
CA ALA A 29 0.11 0.05 0.65
C ALA A 29 -1.32 0.09 1.21
N VAL A 30 -2.02 1.20 0.97
CA VAL A 30 -3.42 1.39 1.39
C VAL A 30 -4.31 0.92 0.24
N ASP A 31 -4.96 -0.22 0.46
CA ASP A 31 -5.89 -0.89 -0.45
C ASP A 31 -5.36 -0.95 -1.91
N GLY A 32 -5.99 -0.27 -2.87
CA GLY A 32 -5.58 -0.25 -4.28
C GLY A 32 -4.19 0.37 -4.52
N GLY A 33 -3.58 1.00 -3.51
CA GLY A 33 -2.20 1.47 -3.54
C GLY A 33 -1.18 0.37 -3.84
N ALA A 34 -1.47 -0.88 -3.46
CA ALA A 34 -0.63 -2.03 -3.82
C ALA A 34 -0.50 -2.21 -5.34
N ASN A 35 -1.53 -1.84 -6.11
CA ASN A 35 -1.48 -1.89 -7.57
C ASN A 35 -0.41 -0.97 -8.16
N LYS A 36 -0.11 0.17 -7.50
CA LYS A 36 0.89 1.13 -7.98
C LYS A 36 2.31 0.57 -7.84
N LEU A 37 2.53 -0.29 -6.85
CA LEU A 37 3.82 -0.95 -6.61
C LEU A 37 4.09 -2.14 -7.54
N MET A 38 3.07 -2.64 -8.26
CA MET A 38 3.19 -3.81 -9.14
C MET A 38 4.30 -3.69 -10.19
N LYS A 39 4.47 -2.50 -10.77
CA LYS A 39 5.49 -2.22 -11.80
C LYS A 39 6.81 -1.71 -11.23
N THR A 40 7.00 -1.82 -9.91
CA THR A 40 8.21 -1.38 -9.22
C THR A 40 8.92 -2.56 -8.56
N LYS A 41 10.16 -2.32 -8.12
CA LYS A 41 10.93 -3.23 -7.27
C LYS A 41 10.58 -3.12 -5.79
N PHE A 42 9.73 -2.16 -5.42
CA PHE A 42 9.33 -1.97 -4.03
C PHE A 42 8.35 -3.08 -3.60
N VAL A 43 8.57 -3.56 -2.39
CA VAL A 43 7.69 -4.50 -1.70
C VAL A 43 7.17 -3.76 -0.46
N PRO A 44 5.84 -3.60 -0.31
CA PRO A 44 5.30 -2.99 0.89
C PRO A 44 5.60 -3.89 2.10
N ASN A 45 5.79 -3.27 3.26
CA ASN A 45 5.88 -3.95 4.54
C ASN A 45 4.50 -4.39 5.03
N LEU A 46 3.47 -3.60 4.73
CA LEU A 46 2.09 -3.82 5.14
C LEU A 46 1.13 -3.44 4.01
N ILE A 47 0.09 -4.24 3.81
CA ILE A 47 -1.11 -3.86 3.04
C ILE A 47 -2.26 -3.68 4.02
N ILE A 48 -2.99 -2.58 3.92
CA ILE A 48 -4.10 -2.26 4.83
C ILE A 48 -5.32 -1.77 4.07
N GLY A 49 -6.51 -2.19 4.48
CA GLY A 49 -7.79 -1.75 3.93
C GLY A 49 -8.81 -2.88 3.80
N ASP A 50 -9.93 -2.65 3.14
CA ASP A 50 -10.93 -3.70 2.87
C ASP A 50 -10.61 -4.59 1.66
N LEU A 51 -9.63 -4.17 0.85
CA LEU A 51 -9.10 -4.91 -0.31
C LEU A 51 -10.08 -5.00 -1.48
N ASP A 52 -11.00 -4.03 -1.61
CA ASP A 52 -11.96 -4.01 -2.71
C ASP A 52 -11.35 -3.49 -4.03
N SER A 53 -10.34 -2.63 -3.96
CA SER A 53 -9.72 -2.00 -5.12
C SER A 53 -8.36 -2.59 -5.48
N ILE A 54 -7.86 -3.56 -4.71
CA ILE A 54 -6.64 -4.29 -5.02
C ILE A 54 -6.87 -5.35 -6.12
N SER A 55 -5.98 -5.38 -7.12
CA SER A 55 -6.07 -6.36 -8.20
C SER A 55 -5.61 -7.75 -7.76
N LYS A 56 -6.17 -8.81 -8.38
CA LYS A 56 -5.73 -10.20 -8.17
C LYS A 56 -4.23 -10.41 -8.40
N ASN A 57 -3.65 -9.69 -9.36
CA ASN A 57 -2.23 -9.75 -9.66
C ASN A 57 -1.38 -9.15 -8.51
N ALA A 58 -1.84 -8.04 -7.92
CA ALA A 58 -1.20 -7.45 -6.74
C ALA A 58 -1.29 -8.38 -5.53
N LEU A 59 -2.45 -8.96 -5.25
CA LEU A 59 -2.62 -9.96 -4.19
C LEU A 59 -1.68 -11.17 -4.40
N LYS A 60 -1.55 -11.67 -5.63
CA LYS A 60 -0.65 -12.80 -5.94
C LYS A 60 0.83 -12.44 -5.76
N LYS A 61 1.24 -11.25 -6.22
CA LYS A 61 2.63 -10.76 -6.10
C LYS A 61 3.01 -10.55 -4.63
N PHE A 62 2.12 -9.95 -3.85
CA PHE A 62 2.35 -9.57 -2.46
C PHE A 62 1.74 -10.55 -1.46
N ARG A 63 1.48 -11.81 -1.85
CA ARG A 63 0.89 -12.84 -0.98
C ARG A 63 1.68 -13.15 0.31
N HIS A 64 2.94 -12.74 0.37
CA HIS A 64 3.86 -12.93 1.49
C HIS A 64 3.98 -11.67 2.37
N VAL A 65 3.34 -10.57 1.97
CA VAL A 65 3.27 -9.33 2.73
C VAL A 65 2.17 -9.46 3.77
N GLU A 66 2.37 -8.88 4.95
CA GLU A 66 1.34 -8.80 5.97
C GLU A 66 0.14 -8.01 5.46
N ILE A 67 -1.07 -8.54 5.67
CA ILE A 67 -2.32 -7.89 5.25
C ILE A 67 -3.19 -7.65 6.49
N LYS A 68 -3.44 -6.38 6.81
CA LYS A 68 -4.39 -5.98 7.84
C LYS A 68 -5.72 -5.62 7.18
N LYS A 69 -6.59 -6.62 7.09
CA LYS A 69 -7.90 -6.48 6.44
C LYS A 69 -8.94 -5.88 7.39
N PHE A 70 -9.74 -4.94 6.89
CA PHE A 70 -10.89 -4.36 7.59
C PHE A 70 -12.20 -4.66 6.86
N PRO A 71 -13.36 -4.61 7.56
CA PRO A 71 -14.66 -4.69 6.89
C PRO A 71 -14.87 -3.49 5.96
N VAL A 72 -15.70 -3.67 4.91
CA VAL A 72 -16.08 -2.59 4.00
C VAL A 72 -16.91 -1.53 4.74
N GLU A 73 -17.86 -1.96 5.55
CA GLU A 73 -18.64 -1.08 6.42
C GLU A 73 -17.86 -0.81 7.71
N LYS A 74 -17.47 0.45 7.90
CA LYS A 74 -16.63 0.93 9.01
C LYS A 74 -16.73 2.45 9.13
N ASP A 75 -16.41 2.97 10.31
CA ASP A 75 -16.48 4.41 10.60
C ASP A 75 -15.26 5.20 10.11
N LYS A 76 -14.17 4.51 9.75
CA LYS A 76 -12.88 5.12 9.34
C LYS A 76 -12.53 4.76 7.91
N LEU A 77 -11.96 5.71 7.18
CA LEU A 77 -11.37 5.47 5.86
C LEU A 77 -10.11 4.62 5.98
N ASP A 78 -9.78 3.86 4.93
CA ASP A 78 -8.57 3.02 4.90
C ASP A 78 -7.27 3.81 5.13
N LEU A 79 -7.23 5.08 4.68
CA LEU A 79 -6.11 5.98 4.95
C LEU A 79 -6.02 6.36 6.44
N GLU A 80 -7.14 6.61 7.10
CA GLU A 80 -7.17 6.93 8.54
C GLU A 80 -6.69 5.71 9.34
N LEU A 81 -7.15 4.51 8.98
CA LEU A 81 -6.68 3.26 9.57
C LEU A 81 -5.19 2.98 9.37
N ALA A 82 -4.59 3.54 8.32
CA ALA A 82 -3.16 3.40 8.04
C ALA A 82 -2.27 4.36 8.86
N ILE A 83 -2.87 5.39 9.45
CA ILE A 83 -2.17 6.39 10.28
C ILE A 83 -2.28 6.03 11.78
N ASP A 84 -3.35 5.35 12.20
CA ASP A 84 -3.56 4.84 13.56
C ASP A 84 -2.63 3.67 13.94
#